data_AF-A0A7V5P3H3-F1
#
_entry.id   AF-A0A7V5P3H3-F1
#
_cell.length_a   1.000
_cell.length_b   1.000
_cell.length_c   1.000
_cell.angle_alpha   90.00
_cell.angle_beta   90.00
_cell.angle_gamma   90.00
#
_symmetry.space_group_name_H-M   'P 1'
#
loop_
_entity.id
_entity.type
_entity.pdbx_description
1 polymer ?
#
loop_
_entity_poly.entity_id
_entity_poly.type
_entity_poly.pdbx_seq_one_letter_code
_entity_poly.pdbx_strand_id
1 'polypeptide(L)'
;MSRIIEKLLVSGLIFISLCFCSEKTKIISPYPESFAGIGIEIEKDGPYARIVKVLPNSPADEAGIKQDDIIIAINNEDISGLNLADTVDKIRGKPDSSVILTIESVKDKTINVLSVKRKRSILTEKGYVFEK
;
A
#
# COMPACT_ATOMS: atom_id res chain seq x y z
N MET A 1 -73.48 -12.62 33.16
CA MET A 1 -72.32 -12.93 32.29
C MET A 1 -71.65 -11.60 31.87
N SER A 2 -71.45 -10.63 32.77
CA SER A 2 -70.22 -10.40 33.60
C SER A 2 -68.94 -10.86 32.91
N ARG A 3 -67.83 -10.11 32.76
CA ARG A 3 -67.38 -8.74 33.09
C ARG A 3 -65.92 -8.73 32.51
N ILE A 4 -65.47 -7.71 31.77
CA ILE A 4 -64.37 -6.79 32.19
C ILE A 4 -62.92 -7.06 31.66
N ILE A 5 -62.39 -6.01 30.99
CA ILE A 5 -61.03 -5.41 30.86
C ILE A 5 -59.77 -6.16 30.37
N GLU A 6 -59.06 -5.39 29.53
CA GLU A 6 -57.60 -5.20 29.44
C GLU A 6 -56.74 -5.83 30.55
N LYS A 7 -55.68 -6.52 30.13
CA LYS A 7 -54.39 -6.42 30.82
C LYS A 7 -53.23 -6.77 29.90
N LEU A 8 -52.44 -5.73 29.68
CA LEU A 8 -51.04 -5.70 29.29
C LEU A 8 -50.20 -6.68 30.14
N LEU A 9 -49.06 -7.10 29.56
CA LEU A 9 -47.75 -7.35 30.18
C LEU A 9 -47.23 -8.81 30.20
N VAL A 10 -46.28 -9.03 29.28
CA VAL A 10 -44.97 -9.71 29.44
C VAL A 10 -44.97 -11.16 29.93
N SER A 11 -44.64 -12.08 29.02
CA SER A 11 -43.51 -13.01 29.22
C SER A 11 -43.32 -13.92 28.00
N GLY A 12 -42.06 -14.11 27.62
CA GLY A 12 -41.64 -15.35 26.96
C GLY A 12 -41.63 -15.34 25.43
N LEU A 13 -40.44 -15.03 24.90
CA LEU A 13 -39.77 -15.80 23.84
C LEU A 13 -40.46 -15.96 22.47
N ILE A 14 -39.74 -15.49 21.43
CA ILE A 14 -39.30 -16.23 20.23
C ILE A 14 -39.52 -15.47 18.91
N PHE A 15 -38.38 -15.20 18.27
CA PHE A 15 -38.17 -14.97 16.85
C PHE A 15 -38.83 -13.73 16.24
N ILE A 16 -38.12 -12.62 16.26
CA ILE A 16 -37.91 -11.87 15.02
C ILE A 16 -36.55 -11.18 15.10
N SER A 17 -35.64 -11.73 14.30
CA SER A 17 -34.51 -11.08 13.68
C SER A 17 -33.72 -10.11 14.58
N LEU A 18 -33.01 -10.67 15.57
CA LEU A 18 -31.70 -10.11 15.83
C LEU A 18 -30.92 -10.22 14.51
N CYS A 19 -30.63 -9.07 13.90
CA CYS A 19 -29.44 -8.89 13.07
C CYS A 19 -28.22 -9.21 13.94
N PHE A 20 -28.00 -10.50 14.18
CA PHE A 20 -26.71 -11.04 14.58
C PHE A 20 -25.84 -11.00 13.31
N CYS A 21 -25.38 -9.80 12.94
CA CYS A 21 -24.23 -9.67 12.06
C CYS A 21 -23.01 -10.04 12.90
N SER A 22 -22.73 -11.34 12.97
CA SER A 22 -21.59 -11.89 13.68
C SER A 22 -20.30 -11.28 13.12
N GLU A 23 -19.56 -10.67 14.04
CA GLU A 23 -18.15 -10.28 13.98
C GLU A 23 -17.31 -11.06 12.97
N LYS A 24 -16.75 -10.35 11.99
CA LYS A 24 -15.32 -10.46 11.63
C LYS A 24 -14.81 -9.10 11.18
N THR A 25 -14.23 -8.36 12.12
CA THR A 25 -13.33 -7.23 11.86
C THR A 25 -12.02 -7.73 11.25
N LYS A 26 -12.08 -8.34 10.06
CA LYS A 26 -10.93 -8.25 9.17
C LYS A 26 -11.05 -6.88 8.53
N ILE A 27 -10.24 -5.94 9.02
CA ILE A 27 -9.87 -4.77 8.24
C ILE A 27 -9.24 -5.35 6.97
N ILE A 28 -10.06 -5.57 5.94
CA ILE A 28 -9.56 -5.91 4.61
C ILE A 28 -8.92 -4.61 4.17
N SER A 29 -7.65 -4.44 4.49
CA SER A 29 -6.89 -3.40 3.84
C SER A 29 -7.09 -3.64 2.34
N PRO A 30 -7.39 -2.63 1.52
CA PRO A 30 -7.54 -2.81 0.08
C PRO A 30 -6.24 -3.30 -0.59
N TYR A 31 -5.16 -3.47 0.19
CA TYR A 31 -3.90 -3.99 -0.26
C TYR A 31 -3.88 -5.53 -0.14
N PRO A 32 -3.48 -6.22 -1.22
CA PRO A 32 -3.32 -7.67 -1.19
C PRO A 32 -2.27 -8.07 -0.15
N GLU A 33 -2.44 -9.26 0.44
CA GLU A 33 -1.55 -9.85 1.46
C GLU A 33 -0.08 -9.95 1.01
N SER A 34 0.13 -9.91 -0.31
CA SER A 34 1.44 -9.73 -0.94
C SER A 34 1.34 -8.79 -2.14
N PHE A 35 2.33 -7.92 -2.32
CA PHE A 35 2.49 -7.15 -3.55
C PHE A 35 3.93 -7.25 -4.03
N ALA A 36 4.15 -7.04 -5.32
CA ALA A 36 5.50 -6.97 -5.87
C ALA A 36 5.86 -5.51 -6.13
N GLY A 37 7.01 -5.11 -5.60
CA GLY A 37 7.48 -3.73 -5.66
C GLY A 37 8.96 -3.63 -5.33
N ILE A 38 9.39 -2.39 -5.09
CA ILE A 38 10.81 -2.06 -4.90
C ILE A 38 11.14 -1.76 -3.43
N GLY A 39 10.14 -1.40 -2.62
CA GLY A 39 10.33 -1.11 -1.19
C GLY A 39 10.75 0.33 -0.89
N ILE A 40 10.17 1.29 -1.60
CA ILE A 40 10.34 2.72 -1.35
C ILE A 40 9.01 3.37 -0.97
N GLU A 41 9.12 4.39 -0.14
CA GLU A 41 8.05 5.32 0.19
C GLU A 41 8.34 6.64 -0.50
N ILE A 42 7.36 7.14 -1.24
CA ILE A 42 7.49 8.34 -2.06
C ILE A 42 6.43 9.37 -1.67
N GLU A 43 6.78 10.64 -1.83
CA GLU A 43 5.90 11.79 -1.66
C GLU A 43 5.94 12.63 -2.93
N LYS A 44 4.89 13.42 -3.15
CA LYS A 44 4.84 14.33 -4.30
C LYS A 44 5.68 15.55 -3.99
N ASP A 45 6.63 15.86 -4.87
CA ASP A 45 7.46 17.05 -4.76
C ASP A 45 7.42 17.82 -6.08
N GLY A 46 6.56 18.83 -6.12
CA GLY A 46 6.29 19.62 -7.33
C GLY A 46 5.81 18.73 -8.50
N PRO A 47 6.50 18.75 -9.66
CA PRO A 47 6.18 17.90 -10.79
C PRO A 47 6.69 16.45 -10.63
N TYR A 48 7.61 16.18 -9.71
CA TYR A 48 8.26 14.87 -9.56
C TYR A 48 7.82 14.14 -8.29
N ALA A 49 8.38 12.95 -8.06
CA ALA A 49 8.21 12.20 -6.82
C ALA A 49 9.53 12.14 -6.06
N ARG A 50 9.51 12.48 -4.77
CA ARG A 50 10.67 12.42 -3.88
C ARG A 50 10.60 11.19 -2.99
N ILE A 51 11.73 10.55 -2.75
CA ILE A 51 11.84 9.37 -1.90
C ILE A 51 11.97 9.82 -0.44
N VAL A 52 10.95 9.50 0.37
CA VAL A 52 10.94 9.86 1.79
C VAL A 52 11.61 8.78 2.63
N LYS A 53 11.46 7.51 2.24
CA LYS A 53 12.01 6.39 2.99
C LYS A 53 12.33 5.21 2.08
N VAL A 54 13.44 4.56 2.36
CA VAL A 54 13.83 3.29 1.73
C VAL A 54 13.72 2.19 2.79
N LEU A 55 13.06 1.09 2.45
CA LEU A 55 12.95 -0.05 3.36
C LEU A 55 14.28 -0.83 3.38
N PRO A 56 14.82 -1.19 4.56
CA PRO A 56 16.08 -1.91 4.66
C PRO A 56 15.92 -3.35 4.12
N ASN A 57 16.94 -3.88 3.44
CA ASN A 57 16.90 -5.18 2.75
C ASN A 57 15.83 -5.25 1.64
N SER A 58 15.42 -4.11 1.10
CA SER A 58 14.59 -4.05 -0.09
C SER A 58 15.47 -4.02 -1.34
N PRO A 59 14.95 -4.39 -2.52
CA PRO A 59 15.73 -4.26 -3.75
C PRO A 59 16.11 -2.80 -4.07
N ALA A 60 15.39 -1.80 -3.55
CA ALA A 60 15.78 -0.39 -3.65
C ALA A 60 17.04 -0.06 -2.82
N ASP A 61 17.12 -0.61 -1.60
CA ASP A 61 18.27 -0.49 -0.71
C ASP A 61 19.50 -1.16 -1.34
N GLU A 62 19.32 -2.37 -1.89
CA GLU A 62 20.37 -3.10 -2.64
C GLU A 62 20.82 -2.33 -3.89
N ALA A 63 19.92 -1.57 -4.53
CA ALA A 63 20.24 -0.73 -5.69
C ALA A 63 20.97 0.57 -5.31
N GLY A 64 21.09 0.90 -4.02
CA GLY A 64 21.77 2.11 -3.55
C GLY A 64 20.91 3.38 -3.62
N ILE A 65 19.59 3.24 -3.68
CA ILE A 65 18.63 4.35 -3.62
C ILE A 65 18.67 4.94 -2.21
N LYS A 66 18.66 6.27 -2.12
CA LYS A 66 18.74 6.98 -0.84
C LYS A 66 17.48 7.80 -0.59
N GLN A 67 17.29 8.12 0.68
CA GLN A 67 16.31 9.12 1.09
C GLN A 67 16.66 10.49 0.47
N ASP A 68 15.61 11.25 0.15
CA ASP A 68 15.62 12.56 -0.50
C ASP A 68 16.03 12.56 -1.97
N ASP A 69 16.24 11.41 -2.59
CA ASP A 69 16.42 11.33 -4.04
C ASP A 69 15.10 11.64 -4.77
N ILE A 70 15.18 12.27 -5.95
CA ILE A 70 14.03 12.67 -6.77
C ILE A 70 13.93 11.75 -7.98
N ILE A 71 12.78 11.11 -8.16
CA ILE A 71 12.49 10.25 -9.32
C ILE A 71 12.04 11.15 -10.48
N ILE A 72 12.83 11.16 -11.56
CA ILE A 72 12.55 11.92 -12.78
C ILE A 72 11.77 11.07 -13.78
N ALA A 73 12.17 9.81 -13.95
CA ALA A 73 11.58 8.91 -14.94
C ALA A 73 11.52 7.46 -14.46
N ILE A 74 10.52 6.73 -14.94
CA ILE A 74 10.30 5.30 -14.68
C ILE A 74 10.18 4.59 -16.02
N ASN A 75 10.98 3.54 -16.26
CA ASN A 75 11.05 2.81 -17.53
C ASN A 75 11.27 3.70 -18.76
N ASN A 76 12.12 4.73 -18.62
CA ASN A 76 12.37 5.77 -19.64
C ASN A 76 11.16 6.66 -19.96
N GLU A 77 10.09 6.60 -19.17
CA GLU A 77 8.97 7.53 -19.25
C GLU A 77 9.12 8.59 -18.18
N ASP A 78 9.15 9.85 -18.59
CA ASP A 78 9.15 11.00 -17.69
C ASP A 78 7.86 10.99 -16.86
N ILE A 79 7.99 11.15 -15.54
CA ILE A 79 6.86 11.14 -14.61
C ILE A 79 6.42 12.55 -14.19
N SER A 80 6.98 13.59 -14.81
CA SER A 80 6.63 14.97 -14.55
C SER A 80 5.13 15.22 -14.69
N GLY A 81 4.52 15.74 -13.63
CA GLY A 81 3.10 16.06 -13.59
C GLY A 81 2.17 14.86 -13.38
N LEU A 82 2.69 13.63 -13.28
CA LEU A 82 1.87 12.47 -12.93
C LEU A 82 1.35 12.56 -11.48
N ASN A 83 0.22 11.90 -11.23
CA ASN A 83 -0.28 11.78 -9.88
C ASN A 83 0.50 10.70 -9.12
N LEU A 84 0.50 10.79 -7.78
CA LEU A 84 1.20 9.79 -6.95
C LEU A 84 0.70 8.38 -7.19
N ALA A 85 -0.62 8.21 -7.39
CA ALA A 85 -1.22 6.92 -7.68
C ALA A 85 -0.63 6.30 -8.96
N ASP A 86 -0.56 7.07 -10.04
CA ASP A 86 -0.05 6.61 -11.34
C ASP A 86 1.44 6.23 -11.26
N THR A 87 2.23 7.02 -10.53
CA THR A 87 3.64 6.74 -10.26
C THR A 87 3.81 5.45 -9.48
N VAL A 88 3.01 5.25 -8.43
CA VAL A 88 3.01 4.02 -7.63
C VAL A 88 2.62 2.82 -8.48
N ASP A 89 1.64 2.96 -9.38
CA ASP A 89 1.21 1.88 -10.26
C ASP A 89 2.27 1.48 -11.28
N LYS A 90 3.09 2.42 -11.76
CA LYS A 90 4.27 2.12 -12.62
C LYS A 90 5.40 1.41 -11.86
N ILE A 91 5.59 1.78 -10.59
CA ILE A 91 6.58 1.15 -9.70
C ILE A 91 6.14 -0.27 -9.33
N ARG A 92 4.85 -0.46 -9.06
CA ARG A 92 4.23 -1.77 -8.85
C ARG A 92 4.23 -2.54 -10.17
N GLY A 93 4.15 -3.86 -10.07
CA GLY A 93 4.18 -4.72 -11.25
C GLY A 93 4.23 -6.18 -10.91
N LYS A 94 4.52 -7.01 -11.91
CA LYS A 94 4.68 -8.45 -11.70
C LYS A 94 5.91 -8.73 -10.83
N PRO A 95 5.85 -9.70 -9.88
CA PRO A 95 7.06 -10.18 -9.22
C PRO A 95 8.10 -10.62 -10.25
N ASP A 96 9.38 -10.46 -9.91
CA ASP A 96 10.54 -10.77 -10.75
C ASP A 96 10.74 -9.91 -12.01
N SER A 97 9.85 -8.95 -12.27
CA SER A 97 10.08 -7.98 -13.35
C SER A 97 11.04 -6.88 -12.92
N SER A 98 11.85 -6.38 -13.85
CA SER A 98 12.73 -5.23 -13.60
C SER A 98 12.03 -3.91 -13.90
N VAL A 99 12.46 -2.85 -13.22
CA VAL A 99 12.06 -1.47 -13.45
C VAL A 99 13.28 -0.60 -13.51
N ILE A 100 13.32 0.30 -14.48
CA ILE A 100 14.40 1.27 -14.63
C ILE A 100 13.95 2.56 -13.97
N LEU A 101 14.67 3.03 -12.97
CA LEU A 101 14.43 4.30 -12.31
C LEU A 101 15.54 5.27 -12.70
N THR A 102 15.15 6.46 -13.16
CA THR A 102 16.05 7.60 -13.33
C THR A 102 15.86 8.52 -12.15
N ILE A 103 16.91 8.67 -11.36
CA ILE A 103 16.86 9.34 -10.07
C ILE A 103 17.91 10.45 -10.06
N GLU A 104 17.52 11.63 -9.59
CA GLU A 104 18.44 12.72 -9.30
C GLU A 104 18.71 12.76 -7.81
N SER A 105 19.98 12.54 -7.45
CA SER A 105 20.40 12.62 -6.06
C SER A 105 20.60 14.07 -5.67
N VAL A 106 19.81 14.55 -4.70
CA VAL A 106 19.88 15.94 -4.23
C VAL A 106 21.23 16.28 -3.61
N LYS A 107 21.91 15.30 -2.97
CA LYS A 107 23.22 15.48 -2.35
C LYS A 107 24.35 15.63 -3.38
N ASP A 108 24.38 14.71 -4.35
CA ASP A 108 25.48 14.61 -5.31
C ASP A 108 25.21 15.41 -6.59
N LYS A 109 23.96 15.89 -6.79
CA LYS A 109 23.47 16.55 -8.02
C LYS A 109 23.80 15.76 -9.29
N THR A 110 23.75 14.43 -9.18
CA THR A 110 23.99 13.51 -10.28
C THR A 110 22.71 12.76 -10.60
N ILE A 111 22.52 12.49 -11.89
CA ILE A 111 21.43 11.65 -12.37
C ILE A 111 21.96 10.23 -12.50
N ASN A 112 21.34 9.32 -11.76
CA ASN A 112 21.65 7.90 -11.75
C ASN A 112 20.50 7.12 -12.38
N VAL A 113 20.84 6.23 -13.32
CA VAL A 113 19.87 5.31 -13.92
C VAL A 113 20.10 3.93 -13.31
N LEU A 114 19.14 3.46 -12.52
CA LEU A 114 19.23 2.22 -11.77
C LEU A 114 18.17 1.23 -12.28
N SER A 115 18.61 0.01 -12.60
CA SER A 115 17.71 -1.10 -12.89
C SER A 115 17.49 -1.90 -11.63
N VAL A 116 16.26 -1.89 -11.11
CA VAL A 116 15.89 -2.59 -9.88
C VAL A 116 14.95 -3.74 -10.17
N LYS A 117 15.22 -4.91 -9.60
CA LYS A 117 14.35 -6.08 -9.75
C LYS A 117 13.23 -6.03 -8.70
N ARG A 118 11.97 -6.13 -9.12
CA ARG A 118 10.83 -6.19 -8.21
C ARG A 118 10.84 -7.51 -7.46
N LYS A 119 10.76 -7.43 -6.13
CA LYS A 119 10.62 -8.60 -5.24
C LYS A 119 9.21 -8.65 -4.67
N ARG A 120 8.75 -9.85 -4.30
CA ARG A 120 7.48 -10.02 -3.59
C ARG A 120 7.67 -9.59 -2.13
N SER A 121 6.72 -8.82 -1.62
CA SER A 121 6.60 -8.51 -0.20
C SER A 121 5.67 -9.50 0.48
N ILE A 122 6.01 -9.85 1.71
CA ILE A 122 5.20 -10.64 2.63
C ILE A 122 4.88 -9.75 3.82
N LEU A 123 3.60 -9.67 4.19
CA LEU A 123 3.19 -8.97 5.39
C LEU A 123 3.53 -9.82 6.63
N THR A 124 4.31 -9.25 7.53
CA THR A 124 4.67 -9.85 8.82
C THR A 124 4.22 -8.94 9.97
N GLU A 125 4.27 -9.43 11.21
CA GLU A 125 3.96 -8.62 12.41
C GLU A 125 4.84 -7.37 12.55
N LYS A 126 6.02 -7.37 11.91
CA LYS A 126 6.97 -6.25 11.90
C LYS A 126 6.84 -5.34 10.67
N GLY A 127 5.86 -5.60 9.80
CA GLY A 127 5.63 -4.88 8.54
C GLY A 127 5.96 -5.72 7.30
N TYR A 128 6.17 -5.04 6.16
CA TYR A 128 6.50 -5.70 4.89
C TYR A 128 7.96 -6.15 4.86
N VAL A 129 8.16 -7.42 4.56
CA VAL A 129 9.49 -8.02 4.37
C VAL A 129 9.58 -8.56 2.95
N PHE A 130 10.67 -8.26 2.24
CA PHE A 130 10.90 -8.82 0.91
C PHE A 130 11.56 -10.19 1.02
N GLU A 131 11.15 -11.13 0.16
CA GLU A 131 11.84 -12.41 0.01
C GLU A 131 13.29 -12.16 -0.41
N LYS A 132 14.23 -12.96 0.11
CA LYS A 132 15.66 -12.83 -0.22
C LYS A 132 15.95 -13.24 -1.65
#